data_AF-A0AAV5KVD4-F1
#
_entry.id   AF-A0AAV5KVD4-F1
#
_cell.length_a   1.000
_cell.length_b   1.000
_cell.length_c   1.000
_cell.angle_alpha   90.00
_cell.angle_beta   90.00
_cell.angle_gamma   90.00
#
_symmetry.space_group_name_H-M   'P 1'
#
loop_
_entity.id
_entity.type
_entity.pdbx_description
1 polymer ?
#
loop_
_entity_poly.entity_id
_entity_poly.type
_entity_poly.pdbx_seq_one_letter_code
_entity_poly.pdbx_strand_id
1 'polypeptide(L)'
;MRYPVLRFGGSILYSRTTKDVEKAATELLQCLKAKKNEAGIMPGKAAVMQICCDTSFCHIMHIIDSGIPPSLQFLLEDSSISKVGVAVGGDAVKIFKDYNVPVKAVEDISYLANQKLGRGCQKWSLASLTEELVCKEVCI
;
A
#
# COMPACT_ATOMS: atom_id res chain seq x y z
N MET A 1 -8.55 26.91 -1.72
CA MET A 1 -7.47 26.97 -0.69
C MET A 1 -6.55 25.79 -0.94
N ARG A 2 -5.25 25.90 -0.67
CA ARG A 2 -4.30 24.77 -0.75
C ARG A 2 -4.05 24.24 0.65
N TYR A 3 -4.35 22.96 0.88
CA TYR A 3 -4.12 22.33 2.17
C TYR A 3 -2.62 22.01 2.36
N PRO A 4 -2.10 21.99 3.60
CA PRO A 4 -0.75 21.53 3.85
C PRO A 4 -0.57 20.05 3.50
N VAL A 5 0.62 19.68 3.03
CA VAL A 5 0.94 18.29 2.66
C VAL A 5 0.92 17.37 3.89
N LEU A 6 0.22 16.24 3.79
CA LEU A 6 0.29 15.16 4.78
C LEU A 6 1.67 14.50 4.73
N ARG A 7 2.37 14.53 5.87
CA ARG A 7 3.65 13.86 6.07
C ARG A 7 3.54 12.89 7.23
N PHE A 8 4.09 11.69 7.08
CA PHE A 8 4.32 10.80 8.20
C PHE A 8 5.46 11.37 9.05
N GLY A 9 5.17 11.73 10.30
CA GLY A 9 6.15 12.33 11.22
C GLY A 9 6.97 11.32 12.01
N GLY A 10 6.68 10.02 11.88
CA GLY A 10 7.34 8.94 12.59
C GLY A 10 8.59 8.39 11.89
N SER A 11 9.10 7.26 12.39
CA SER A 11 10.31 6.63 11.86
C SER A 11 10.00 5.67 10.71
N ILE A 12 10.78 5.77 9.63
CA ILE A 12 10.72 4.87 8.47
C ILE A 12 11.94 3.95 8.51
N LEU A 13 11.73 2.64 8.67
CA LEU A 13 12.80 1.64 8.66
C LEU A 13 12.91 1.00 7.28
N TYR A 14 14.11 1.00 6.70
CA TYR A 14 14.40 0.44 5.37
C TYR A 14 15.65 -0.45 5.44
N SER A 15 15.61 -1.66 4.88
CA SER A 15 16.76 -2.57 4.79
C SER A 15 17.42 -2.48 3.41
N ARG A 16 18.75 -2.25 3.34
CA ARG A 16 19.51 -2.00 2.09
C ARG A 16 20.90 -2.65 2.15
N THR A 17 21.14 -3.76 1.47
CA THR A 17 22.53 -4.21 1.22
C THR A 17 23.02 -3.65 -0.12
N THR A 18 24.35 -3.54 -0.31
CA THR A 18 24.95 -3.06 -1.58
C THR A 18 24.58 -3.95 -2.76
N LYS A 19 24.42 -5.25 -2.53
CA LYS A 19 23.95 -6.21 -3.54
C LYS A 19 22.51 -5.92 -3.99
N ASP A 20 21.66 -5.46 -3.08
CA ASP A 20 20.27 -5.11 -3.39
C ASP A 20 20.18 -3.84 -4.25
N VAL A 21 21.09 -2.89 -4.03
CA VAL A 21 21.16 -1.64 -4.83
C VAL A 21 21.65 -1.91 -6.26
N GLU A 22 22.66 -2.75 -6.44
CA GLU A 22 23.21 -3.11 -7.77
C GLU A 22 22.19 -3.87 -8.63
N LYS A 23 21.46 -4.81 -8.01
CA LYS A 23 20.41 -5.59 -8.65
C LYS A 23 19.25 -4.70 -9.10
N ALA A 24 18.78 -3.82 -8.20
CA ALA A 24 17.70 -2.88 -8.50
C ALA A 24 18.07 -1.90 -9.64
N ALA A 25 19.32 -1.40 -9.68
CA ALA A 25 19.79 -0.53 -10.75
C ALA A 25 19.82 -1.24 -12.13
N THR A 26 20.18 -2.53 -12.15
CA THR A 26 20.25 -3.34 -13.37
C THR A 26 18.86 -3.65 -13.93
N GLU A 27 17.90 -3.98 -13.06
CA GLU A 27 16.49 -4.22 -13.43
C GLU A 27 15.82 -2.94 -13.96
N LEU A 28 16.15 -1.79 -13.37
CA LEU A 28 15.68 -0.49 -13.85
C LEU A 28 16.16 -0.21 -15.29
N LEU A 29 17.42 -0.54 -15.59
CA LEU A 29 18.01 -0.32 -16.92
C LEU A 29 17.39 -1.22 -17.99
N GLN A 30 17.02 -2.45 -17.63
CA GLN A 30 16.30 -3.38 -18.52
C GLN A 30 14.86 -2.94 -18.76
N CYS A 31 14.16 -2.45 -17.72
CA CYS A 31 12.82 -1.87 -17.84
C CYS A 31 12.78 -0.67 -18.81
N LEU A 32 13.80 0.19 -18.79
CA LEU A 32 13.87 1.36 -19.67
C LEU A 32 14.11 0.99 -21.14
N LYS A 33 14.82 -0.12 -21.40
CA LYS A 33 15.08 -0.61 -22.77
C LYS A 33 13.88 -1.35 -23.38
N ALA A 34 12.96 -1.86 -22.57
CA ALA A 34 11.78 -2.61 -23.02
C ALA A 34 10.56 -1.75 -23.40
N LYS A 35 10.56 -0.43 -23.15
CA LYS A 35 9.42 0.47 -23.44
C LYS A 35 9.55 1.18 -24.79
N LYS A 36 9.53 0.43 -25.89
CA LYS A 36 9.15 0.96 -27.21
C LYS A 36 7.93 0.18 -27.71
N ASN A 37 6.80 0.89 -27.79
CA ASN A 37 5.44 0.49 -28.19
C ASN A 37 4.50 0.08 -27.05
N GLU A 38 3.40 0.84 -26.93
CA GLU A 38 2.41 0.81 -25.87
C GLU A 38 1.36 -0.28 -26.06
N ALA A 39 1.39 -1.27 -25.16
CA ALA A 39 0.21 -1.95 -24.62
C ALA A 39 0.48 -2.06 -23.11
N GLY A 40 -0.53 -1.79 -22.27
CA GLY A 40 -0.36 -1.72 -20.82
C GLY A 40 0.38 -2.94 -20.26
N ILE A 41 1.51 -2.72 -19.59
CA ILE A 41 2.27 -3.78 -18.93
C ILE A 41 1.35 -4.37 -17.85
N MET A 42 1.10 -5.68 -17.91
CA MET A 42 0.44 -6.41 -16.83
C MET A 42 1.16 -6.07 -15.51
N PRO A 43 0.45 -5.59 -14.47
CA PRO A 43 1.11 -5.17 -13.25
C PRO A 43 1.89 -6.35 -12.66
N GLY A 44 3.19 -6.15 -12.46
CA GLY A 44 4.06 -7.13 -11.81
C GLY A 44 3.60 -7.46 -10.38
N LYS A 45 4.25 -8.43 -9.73
CA LYS A 45 3.95 -8.77 -8.34
C LYS A 45 4.06 -7.54 -7.44
N ALA A 46 3.20 -7.44 -6.43
CA ALA A 46 3.30 -6.41 -5.40
C ALA A 46 4.70 -6.44 -4.78
N ALA A 47 5.43 -5.34 -4.79
CA ALA A 47 6.84 -5.36 -4.41
C ALA A 47 7.14 -4.90 -2.99
N VAL A 48 6.30 -4.01 -2.48
CA VAL A 48 6.45 -3.39 -1.18
C VAL A 48 5.11 -3.48 -0.46
N MET A 49 5.15 -3.84 0.82
CA MET A 49 4.00 -3.77 1.73
C MET A 49 4.28 -2.72 2.80
N GLN A 50 3.31 -1.84 3.03
CA GLN A 50 3.37 -0.82 4.06
C GLN A 50 2.29 -1.10 5.10
N ILE A 51 2.67 -1.17 6.38
CA ILE A 51 1.74 -1.38 7.50
C ILE A 51 2.12 -0.40 8.60
N CYS A 52 1.20 0.49 8.96
CA CYS A 52 1.34 1.35 10.11
C CYS A 52 0.38 0.87 11.20
N CYS A 53 0.90 0.55 12.40
CA CYS A 53 0.08 0.10 13.54
C CYS A 53 -0.44 1.28 14.37
N ASP A 54 0.34 2.35 14.43
CA ASP A 54 0.04 3.58 15.15
C ASP A 54 0.60 4.79 14.38
N THR A 55 0.57 5.97 15.01
CA THR A 55 1.09 7.21 14.44
C THR A 55 2.62 7.33 14.50
N SER A 56 3.30 6.41 15.18
CA SER A 56 4.73 6.46 15.50
C SER A 56 5.56 5.61 14.54
N PHE A 57 5.03 4.45 14.13
CA PHE A 57 5.74 3.48 13.31
C PHE A 57 4.97 3.11 12.05
N CYS A 58 5.66 3.17 10.92
CA CYS A 58 5.22 2.55 9.69
C CYS A 58 6.30 1.61 9.15
N HIS A 59 5.94 0.34 9.03
CA HIS A 59 6.82 -0.70 8.52
C HIS A 59 6.70 -0.79 7.01
N ILE A 60 7.83 -0.69 6.31
CA ILE A 60 7.94 -0.87 4.86
C ILE A 60 8.73 -2.14 4.59
N MET A 61 8.11 -3.12 3.95
CA MET A 61 8.67 -4.46 3.73
C MET A 61 8.79 -4.77 2.24
N HIS A 62 10.00 -5.11 1.76
CA HIS A 62 10.24 -5.52 0.37
C HIS A 62 9.87 -7.00 0.16
N ILE A 63 8.62 -7.25 -0.25
CA ILE A 63 8.05 -8.58 -0.43
C ILE A 63 8.35 -9.19 -1.81
N ILE A 64 8.80 -8.41 -2.80
CA ILE A 64 9.22 -8.97 -4.11
C ILE A 64 10.43 -9.90 -3.97
N ASP A 65 11.41 -9.50 -3.15
CA ASP A 65 12.64 -10.28 -2.93
C ASP A 65 12.48 -11.31 -1.81
N SER A 66 11.81 -10.94 -0.71
CA SER A 66 11.70 -11.78 0.48
C SER A 66 10.52 -12.76 0.47
N GLY A 67 9.53 -12.56 -0.41
CA GLY A 67 8.23 -13.20 -0.27
C GLY A 67 7.45 -12.68 0.93
N ILE A 68 6.50 -13.47 1.43
CA ILE A 68 5.75 -13.16 2.67
C ILE A 68 6.25 -14.11 3.77
N PRO A 69 6.98 -13.62 4.78
CA PRO A 69 7.44 -14.44 5.90
C PRO A 69 6.27 -15.01 6.72
N PRO A 70 6.44 -16.15 7.42
CA PRO A 70 5.35 -16.76 8.21
C PRO A 70 4.70 -15.85 9.25
N SER A 71 5.47 -14.97 9.90
CA SER A 71 4.93 -14.00 10.86
C SER A 71 4.05 -12.94 10.20
N LEU A 72 4.44 -12.47 9.00
CA LEU A 72 3.63 -11.55 8.21
C LEU A 72 2.38 -12.25 7.65
N GLN A 73 2.50 -13.50 7.21
CA GLN A 73 1.36 -14.29 6.78
C GLN A 73 0.36 -14.50 7.92
N PHE A 74 0.81 -14.87 9.12
CA PHE A 74 -0.05 -14.99 10.29
C PHE A 74 -0.79 -13.68 10.58
N LEU A 75 -0.08 -12.54 10.55
CA LEU A 75 -0.67 -11.21 10.72
C LEU A 75 -1.76 -10.92 9.66
N LEU A 76 -1.49 -11.25 8.39
CA LEU A 76 -2.42 -11.03 7.28
C LEU A 76 -3.66 -11.92 7.36
N GLU A 77 -3.49 -13.16 7.81
CA GLU A 77 -4.56 -14.16 7.92
C GLU A 77 -5.39 -14.07 9.21
N ASP A 78 -4.91 -13.35 10.22
CA ASP A 78 -5.60 -13.17 11.49
C ASP A 78 -6.85 -12.30 11.31
N SER A 79 -8.02 -12.86 11.63
CA SER A 79 -9.30 -12.15 11.50
C SER A 79 -9.62 -11.23 12.69
N SER A 80 -8.83 -11.30 13.77
CA SER A 80 -8.95 -10.40 14.92
C SER A 80 -8.27 -9.04 14.67
N ILE A 81 -7.40 -8.95 13.66
CA ILE A 81 -6.64 -7.76 13.31
C ILE A 81 -7.23 -7.18 12.03
N SER A 82 -7.82 -5.98 12.12
CA SER A 82 -8.42 -5.29 10.97
C SER A 82 -7.35 -4.61 10.10
N LYS A 83 -7.42 -4.83 8.79
CA LYS A 83 -6.53 -4.21 7.79
C LYS A 83 -7.34 -3.16 7.05
N VAL A 84 -7.01 -1.90 7.28
CA VAL A 84 -7.77 -0.76 6.77
C VAL A 84 -7.04 -0.08 5.64
N GLY A 85 -7.78 0.35 4.62
CA GLY A 85 -7.25 1.13 3.50
C GLY A 85 -8.35 1.56 2.55
N VAL A 86 -8.02 2.35 1.55
CA VAL A 86 -8.96 2.69 0.46
C VAL A 86 -8.71 1.71 -0.69
N ALA A 87 -9.77 1.08 -1.21
CA ALA A 87 -9.69 0.03 -2.21
C ALA A 87 -8.85 -1.20 -1.77
N VAL A 88 -8.69 -1.38 -0.46
CA VAL A 88 -7.85 -2.42 0.16
C VAL A 88 -8.31 -3.84 -0.19
N GLY A 89 -9.59 -4.04 -0.54
CA GLY A 89 -10.07 -5.32 -1.07
C GLY A 89 -9.37 -5.71 -2.38
N GLY A 90 -9.05 -4.73 -3.23
CA GLY A 90 -8.26 -4.95 -4.45
C GLY A 90 -6.82 -5.37 -4.12
N ASP A 91 -6.21 -4.75 -3.10
CA ASP A 91 -4.87 -5.10 -2.63
C ASP A 91 -4.84 -6.52 -2.05
N ALA A 92 -5.84 -6.91 -1.25
CA ALA A 92 -5.97 -8.25 -0.71
C ALA A 92 -6.06 -9.31 -1.82
N VAL A 93 -6.87 -9.06 -2.85
CA VAL A 93 -6.97 -9.92 -4.04
C VAL A 93 -5.63 -9.99 -4.78
N LYS A 94 -4.91 -8.88 -4.89
CA LYS A 94 -3.58 -8.83 -5.52
C LYS A 94 -2.56 -9.65 -4.74
N ILE A 95 -2.50 -9.50 -3.42
CA ILE A 95 -1.61 -10.29 -2.56
C ILE A 95 -1.90 -11.79 -2.66
N PHE A 96 -3.18 -12.17 -2.67
CA PHE A 96 -3.55 -13.57 -2.87
C PHE A 96 -3.08 -14.10 -4.24
N LYS A 97 -3.25 -13.33 -5.31
CA LYS A 97 -2.76 -13.72 -6.65
C LYS A 97 -1.23 -13.80 -6.73
N ASP A 98 -0.52 -12.87 -6.10
CA ASP A 98 0.93 -12.74 -6.23
C ASP A 98 1.70 -13.71 -5.33
N TYR A 99 1.15 -14.02 -4.15
CA TYR A 99 1.82 -14.74 -3.07
C TYR A 99 1.03 -15.91 -2.48
N ASN A 100 -0.22 -16.14 -2.92
CA ASN A 100 -1.11 -17.17 -2.36
C ASN A 100 -1.36 -17.01 -0.85
N VAL A 101 -1.39 -15.77 -0.36
CA VAL A 101 -1.68 -15.43 1.04
C VAL A 101 -3.03 -14.72 1.14
N PRO A 102 -4.04 -15.30 1.83
CA PRO A 102 -5.32 -14.65 2.02
C PRO A 102 -5.23 -13.55 3.10
N VAL A 103 -5.56 -12.32 2.73
CA VAL A 103 -5.67 -11.22 3.69
C VAL A 103 -7.10 -11.20 4.25
N LYS A 104 -7.26 -11.43 5.55
CA LYS A 104 -8.57 -11.45 6.24
C LYS A 104 -8.82 -10.15 7.02
N ALA A 105 -10.08 -9.92 7.38
CA ALA A 105 -10.54 -8.73 8.12
C ALA A 105 -10.14 -7.42 7.42
N VAL A 106 -10.44 -7.33 6.12
CA VAL A 106 -10.16 -6.15 5.29
C VAL A 106 -11.34 -5.19 5.38
N GLU A 107 -11.08 -3.95 5.79
CA GLU A 107 -12.11 -2.90 5.89
C GLU A 107 -11.79 -1.72 4.99
N ASP A 108 -12.71 -1.43 4.06
CA ASP A 108 -12.56 -0.30 3.15
C ASP A 108 -12.96 1.01 3.85
N ILE A 109 -12.02 1.94 3.94
CA ILE A 109 -12.23 3.24 4.61
C ILE A 109 -13.29 4.06 3.85
N SER A 110 -13.43 3.93 2.53
CA SER A 110 -14.50 4.61 1.78
C SER A 110 -15.88 4.11 2.21
N TYR A 111 -16.01 2.83 2.51
CA TYR A 111 -17.26 2.26 3.00
C TYR A 111 -17.57 2.78 4.42
N LEU A 112 -16.58 2.76 5.32
CA LEU A 112 -16.72 3.30 6.68
C LEU A 112 -17.03 4.81 6.69
N ALA A 113 -16.43 5.57 5.78
CA ALA A 113 -16.68 7.00 5.64
C ALA A 113 -18.14 7.29 5.26
N ASN A 114 -18.72 6.53 4.32
CA ASN A 114 -20.13 6.69 3.95
C ASN A 114 -21.09 6.40 5.11
N GLN A 115 -20.73 5.48 6.01
CA GLN A 115 -21.53 5.21 7.21
C GLN A 115 -21.46 6.34 8.23
N LYS A 116 -20.29 6.98 8.38
CA LYS A 116 -20.04 7.94 9.47
C LYS A 116 -20.27 9.41 9.08
N LEU A 117 -20.06 9.78 7.82
CA LEU A 117 -20.07 11.20 7.40
C LEU A 117 -21.45 11.71 6.97
N GLY A 118 -22.44 10.84 6.78
CA GLY A 118 -23.82 11.26 6.49
C GLY A 118 -24.02 12.02 5.16
N ARG A 119 -23.01 12.04 4.28
CA ARG A 119 -23.03 12.76 2.99
C ARG A 119 -23.59 11.95 1.82
N GLY A 120 -24.35 10.88 2.10
CA GLY A 120 -24.84 9.94 1.10
C GLY A 120 -23.75 8.96 0.61
N CYS A 121 -24.03 8.23 -0.46
CA CYS A 121 -23.09 7.26 -1.03
C CYS A 121 -22.07 7.99 -1.94
N GLN A 122 -20.84 8.15 -1.46
CA GLN A 122 -19.73 8.68 -2.24
C GLN A 122 -18.65 7.63 -2.49
N LYS A 123 -17.89 7.80 -3.58
CA LYS A 123 -16.66 7.04 -3.81
C LYS A 123 -15.49 7.87 -3.28
N TRP A 124 -15.06 7.56 -2.08
CA TRP A 124 -13.98 8.27 -1.43
C TRP A 124 -12.62 7.75 -1.90
N SER A 125 -11.78 8.68 -2.38
CA SER A 125 -10.35 8.42 -2.56
C SER A 125 -9.59 8.70 -1.25
N LEU A 126 -8.37 8.16 -1.13
CA LEU A 126 -7.49 8.50 -0.02
C LEU A 126 -7.23 10.02 0.05
N ALA A 127 -7.04 10.68 -1.09
CA ALA A 127 -6.85 12.12 -1.16
C ALA A 127 -8.07 12.89 -0.64
N SER A 128 -9.27 12.60 -1.16
CA SER A 128 -10.51 13.27 -0.72
C SER A 128 -10.82 13.04 0.76
N LEU A 129 -10.51 11.86 1.31
CA LEU A 129 -10.67 11.61 2.75
C LEU A 129 -9.65 12.37 3.58
N THR A 130 -8.42 12.51 3.07
CA THR A 130 -7.37 13.27 3.75
C THR A 130 -7.73 14.75 3.81
N GLU A 131 -8.30 15.29 2.75
CA GLU A 131 -8.79 16.66 2.71
C GLU A 131 -9.97 16.86 3.67
N GLU A 132 -10.99 15.99 3.60
CA GLU A 132 -12.21 16.12 4.41
C GLU A 132 -11.96 15.92 5.91
N LEU A 133 -11.13 14.94 6.29
CA LEU A 133 -10.97 14.53 7.69
C LEU A 133 -9.75 15.14 8.39
N VAL A 134 -8.71 15.49 7.62
CA VAL A 134 -7.43 15.93 8.17
C VAL A 134 -7.05 17.33 7.69
N CYS A 135 -7.82 17.92 6.76
CA CYS A 135 -7.51 19.21 6.14
C CYS A 135 -6.08 19.24 5.56
N LYS A 136 -5.67 18.15 4.91
CA LYS A 136 -4.34 17.98 4.32
C LYS A 136 -4.44 17.44 2.89
N GLU A 137 -3.39 17.64 2.10
CA GLU A 137 -3.27 17.05 0.75
C GLU A 137 -2.28 15.87 0.75
N VAL A 138 -2.60 14.79 0.02
CA VAL A 138 -1.66 13.68 -0.23
C VAL A 138 -0.84 14.02 -1.47
N CYS A 139 0.49 13.98 -1.38
CA CYS A 139 1.33 14.02 -2.58
C CYS A 139 1.41 12.61 -3.16
N ILE A 140 0.77 12.40 -4.31
CA ILE A 140 0.80 11.16 -5.10
C ILE A 140 1.82 11.31 -6.23
#